data_AF-A0A963PTN2-F1
#
_entry.id   AF-A0A963PTN2-F1
#
_cell.length_a   1.000
_cell.length_b   1.000
_cell.length_c   1.000
_cell.angle_alpha   90.00
_cell.angle_beta   90.00
_cell.angle_gamma   90.00
#
_symmetry.space_group_name_H-M   'P 1'
#
loop_
_entity.id
_entity.type
_entity.pdbx_description
1 polymer ?
#
loop_
_entity_poly.entity_id
_entity_poly.type
_entity_poly.pdbx_seq_one_letter_code
_entity_poly.pdbx_strand_id
1 'polypeptide(L)'
;QGQHYVSLVHVDDMANAVVLAAESDVSQMALNIVDDHPVRWRELLGHVAAWHGAAAPQPGGAPGLPGFRVGNGRAREVLGWAPRYADYRSGWRAA
;
A
#
# COMPACT_ATOMS: atom_id res chain seq x y z
N GLN A 1 -17.99 -7.39 -5.47
CA GLN A 1 -17.19 -8.63 -5.34
C GLN A 1 -15.75 -8.42 -4.82
N GLY A 2 -15.23 -7.19 -4.73
CA GLY A 2 -13.95 -6.91 -4.03
C GLY A 2 -12.71 -7.63 -4.58
N GLN A 3 -12.71 -7.99 -5.88
CA GLN A 3 -11.67 -8.79 -6.52
C GLN A 3 -10.48 -7.97 -7.03
N HIS A 4 -10.63 -6.65 -7.14
CA HIS A 4 -9.57 -5.77 -7.58
C HIS A 4 -8.47 -5.65 -6.53
N TYR A 5 -7.22 -5.59 -7.00
CA TYR A 5 -6.06 -5.33 -6.15
C TYR A 5 -5.97 -3.85 -5.78
N VAL A 6 -5.47 -3.61 -4.58
CA VAL A 6 -4.96 -2.33 -4.09
C VAL A 6 -3.54 -2.55 -3.61
N SER A 7 -2.65 -1.61 -3.93
CA SER A 7 -1.28 -1.57 -3.43
C SER A 7 -1.21 -0.42 -2.43
N LEU A 8 -0.86 -0.72 -1.18
CA LEU A 8 -0.92 0.23 -0.07
C LEU A 8 0.48 0.73 0.27
N VAL A 9 0.56 1.75 1.12
CA VAL A 9 1.79 2.17 1.78
C VAL A 9 1.41 2.75 3.14
N HIS A 10 2.22 2.51 4.17
CA HIS A 10 2.05 3.22 5.44
C HIS A 10 2.45 4.70 5.28
N VAL A 11 1.78 5.60 6.00
CA VAL A 11 2.01 7.05 5.84
C VAL A 11 3.45 7.46 6.19
N ASP A 12 4.04 6.85 7.23
CA ASP A 12 5.43 7.12 7.61
C ASP A 12 6.43 6.63 6.56
N ASP A 13 6.15 5.49 5.92
CA ASP A 13 7.00 4.95 4.86
C ASP A 13 6.94 5.82 3.60
N MET A 14 5.75 6.35 3.29
CA MET A 14 5.56 7.33 2.22
C MET A 14 6.30 8.64 2.52
N ALA A 15 6.20 9.15 3.75
CA ALA A 15 6.92 10.36 4.16
C ALA A 15 8.45 10.17 4.08
N ASN A 16 8.95 9.02 4.53
CA ASN A 16 10.37 8.67 4.42
C ASN A 16 10.84 8.64 2.95
N ALA A 17 10.05 8.06 2.04
CA ALA A 17 10.38 8.04 0.62
C ALA A 17 10.46 9.46 0.01
N VAL A 18 9.56 10.36 0.42
CA VAL A 18 9.57 11.76 -0.04
C VAL A 18 10.83 12.49 0.44
N VAL A 19 11.23 12.30 1.70
CA VAL A 19 12.48 12.88 2.23
C VAL A 19 13.68 12.36 1.43
N LEU A 20 13.80 11.04 1.24
CA LEU A 20 14.89 10.45 0.46
C LEU A 20 14.91 10.98 -0.99
N ALA A 21 13.74 11.11 -1.62
CA ALA A 21 13.64 11.64 -2.98
C ALA A 21 14.06 13.12 -3.06
N ALA A 22 13.74 13.93 -2.04
CA ALA A 22 14.16 15.34 -1.98
C ALA A 22 15.68 15.50 -1.81
N GLU A 23 16.34 14.50 -1.22
CA GLU A 23 17.79 14.47 -0.97
C GLU A 23 18.58 13.74 -2.06
N SER A 24 17.91 13.18 -3.07
CA SER A 24 18.50 12.35 -4.13
C SER A 24 18.36 12.98 -5.53
N ASP A 25 19.20 12.57 -6.47
CA ASP A 25 19.08 12.98 -7.89
C ASP A 25 18.13 12.05 -8.66
N VAL A 26 16.85 12.11 -8.30
CA VAL A 26 15.77 11.36 -8.96
C VAL A 26 14.81 12.28 -9.71
N SER A 27 15.27 13.49 -10.04
CA SER A 27 14.49 14.46 -10.79
C SER A 27 13.99 13.85 -12.10
N GLN A 28 12.75 14.18 -12.49
CA GLN A 28 12.07 13.64 -13.69
C GLN A 28 11.77 12.12 -13.66
N MET A 29 11.94 11.42 -12.53
CA MET A 29 11.55 10.01 -12.39
C MET A 29 10.19 9.87 -11.71
N ALA A 30 9.34 8.99 -12.24
CA ALA A 30 8.15 8.52 -11.54
C ALA A 30 8.50 7.26 -10.74
N LEU A 31 8.37 7.32 -9.41
CA LEU A 31 8.66 6.21 -8.51
C LEU A 31 7.38 5.75 -7.81
N ASN A 32 7.12 4.44 -7.87
CA ASN A 32 6.03 3.84 -7.11
C ASN A 32 6.49 3.58 -5.67
N ILE A 33 5.80 4.20 -4.72
CA ILE A 33 6.03 3.99 -3.28
C ILE A 33 4.85 3.18 -2.74
N VAL A 34 5.08 1.88 -2.56
CA VAL A 34 4.11 0.89 -2.09
C VAL A 34 4.80 -0.12 -1.18
N ASP A 35 4.03 -0.74 -0.28
CA ASP A 35 4.47 -1.90 0.51
C ASP A 35 4.73 -3.14 -0.38
N ASP A 36 5.12 -4.25 0.23
CA ASP A 36 5.47 -5.47 -0.50
C ASP A 36 4.27 -6.40 -0.71
N HIS A 37 3.06 -5.95 -0.36
CA HIS A 37 1.88 -6.81 -0.28
C HIS A 37 0.62 -6.23 -0.97
N PRO A 38 0.56 -6.25 -2.32
CA PRO A 38 -0.67 -5.98 -3.04
C PRO A 38 -1.79 -6.93 -2.58
N VAL A 39 -2.92 -6.38 -2.14
CA VAL A 39 -4.03 -7.12 -1.52
C VAL A 39 -5.32 -6.90 -2.29
N ARG A 40 -6.26 -7.86 -2.29
CA ARG A 40 -7.60 -7.59 -2.84
C ARG A 40 -8.44 -6.81 -1.85
N TRP A 41 -9.33 -5.95 -2.34
CA TRP A 41 -10.26 -5.18 -1.50
C TRP A 41 -11.05 -6.03 -0.50
N ARG A 42 -11.53 -7.21 -0.90
CA ARG A 42 -12.27 -8.11 0.02
C ARG A 42 -11.40 -8.59 1.19
N GLU A 43 -10.11 -8.77 0.97
CA GLU A 43 -9.17 -9.25 2.00
C GLU A 43 -8.82 -8.11 2.96
N LEU A 44 -8.53 -6.92 2.43
CA LEU A 44 -8.28 -5.72 3.22
C LEU A 44 -9.48 -5.36 4.11
N LEU A 45 -10.67 -5.21 3.51
CA LEU A 45 -11.87 -4.82 4.25
C LEU A 45 -12.32 -5.92 5.22
N GLY A 46 -12.14 -7.19 4.84
CA GLY A 46 -12.38 -8.32 5.74
C GLY A 46 -11.47 -8.29 6.97
N HIS A 47 -10.19 -7.94 6.78
CA HIS A 47 -9.26 -7.76 7.90
C HIS A 47 -9.67 -6.61 8.82
N VAL A 48 -10.01 -5.45 8.25
CA VAL A 48 -10.46 -4.27 9.03
C VAL A 48 -11.73 -4.60 9.83
N ALA A 49 -12.72 -5.26 9.21
CA ALA A 49 -13.93 -5.68 9.91
C ALA A 49 -13.62 -6.62 11.08
N ALA A 50 -12.79 -7.64 10.84
CA ALA A 50 -12.38 -8.59 11.88
C ALA A 50 -11.63 -7.89 13.04
N TRP A 51 -10.76 -6.94 12.72
CA TRP A 51 -10.00 -6.16 13.71
C TRP A 51 -10.93 -5.37 14.65
N HIS A 52 -12.01 -4.82 14.13
CA HIS A 52 -13.01 -4.08 14.91
C HIS A 52 -14.12 -4.96 15.50
N GLY A 53 -14.05 -6.29 15.36
CA GLY A 53 -15.13 -7.20 15.80
C GLY A 53 -16.45 -7.00 15.04
N ALA A 54 -16.40 -6.42 13.84
CA ALA A 54 -17.56 -6.16 13.00
C ALA A 54 -17.84 -7.34 12.05
N ALA A 55 -19.08 -7.40 11.54
CA ALA A 55 -19.44 -8.36 10.50
C ALA A 55 -18.66 -8.11 9.20
N ALA A 56 -18.36 -9.19 8.47
CA ALA A 56 -17.69 -9.07 7.18
C ALA A 56 -18.51 -8.22 6.18
N PRO A 57 -17.85 -7.42 5.33
CA PRO A 57 -18.54 -6.62 4.32
C PRO A 57 -19.32 -7.50 3.34
N GLN A 58 -20.55 -7.09 2.99
CA GLN A 58 -21.35 -7.78 1.98
C GLN A 58 -20.76 -7.56 0.58
N PRO A 59 -20.81 -8.55 -0.33
CA PRO A 59 -20.42 -8.35 -1.71
C PRO A 59 -21.29 -7.27 -2.39
N GLY A 60 -20.66 -6.26 -2.98
CA GLY A 60 -21.37 -5.20 -3.67
C GLY A 60 -20.44 -4.04 -4.03
N GLY A 61 -21.02 -2.87 -4.28
CA GLY A 61 -20.33 -1.62 -4.59
C GLY A 61 -20.35 -1.28 -6.08
N ALA A 62 -20.33 0.02 -6.39
CA ALA A 62 -20.17 0.50 -7.76
C ALA A 62 -18.81 0.04 -8.34
N PRO A 63 -18.70 -0.18 -9.65
CA PRO A 63 -17.43 -0.43 -10.29
C PRO A 63 -16.48 0.74 -9.97
N GLY A 64 -15.38 0.44 -9.29
CA GLY A 64 -14.33 1.42 -9.02
C GLY A 64 -13.35 1.53 -10.19
N LEU A 65 -12.25 2.27 -9.95
CA LEU A 65 -11.08 2.23 -10.82
C LEU A 65 -10.54 0.80 -10.93
N PRO A 66 -9.88 0.43 -12.04
CA PRO A 66 -9.18 -0.84 -12.16
C PRO A 66 -8.18 -1.02 -11.01
N GLY A 67 -8.08 -2.25 -10.50
CA GLY A 67 -7.09 -2.60 -9.50
C GLY A 67 -5.73 -2.91 -10.12
N PHE A 68 -4.66 -2.49 -9.45
CA PHE A 68 -3.29 -2.69 -9.92
C PHE A 68 -2.45 -3.38 -8.84
N ARG A 69 -1.56 -4.26 -9.31
CA ARG A 69 -0.45 -4.80 -8.51
C ARG A 69 0.77 -3.98 -8.85
N VAL A 70 1.15 -3.09 -7.95
CA VAL A 70 2.26 -2.16 -8.13
C VAL A 70 3.46 -2.69 -7.35
N GLY A 71 4.65 -2.53 -7.92
CA GLY A 71 5.91 -2.87 -7.26
C GLY A 71 6.75 -1.62 -7.00
N ASN A 72 7.60 -1.69 -5.99
CA ASN A 72 8.47 -0.60 -5.53
C ASN A 72 9.95 -0.77 -5.96
N GLY A 73 10.23 -1.70 -6.89
CA GLY A 73 11.61 -2.09 -7.24
C GLY A 73 12.50 -0.91 -7.68
N ARG A 74 11.96 0.02 -8.46
CA ARG A 74 12.73 1.21 -8.89
C ARG A 74 13.05 2.14 -7.73
N ALA A 75 12.12 2.33 -6.79
CA ALA A 75 12.36 3.15 -5.58
C ALA A 75 13.44 2.53 -4.70
N ARG A 76 13.43 1.20 -4.53
CA ARG A 76 14.49 0.47 -3.83
C ARG A 76 15.87 0.67 -4.47
N GLU A 77 15.92 0.57 -5.80
CA GLU A 77 17.17 0.69 -6.55
C GLU A 77 17.78 2.09 -6.48
N VAL A 78 16.97 3.15 -6.64
CA VAL A 78 17.50 4.51 -6.79
C VAL A 78 17.55 5.33 -5.52
N LEU A 79 16.67 5.04 -4.54
CA LEU A 79 16.63 5.75 -3.26
C LEU A 79 17.26 4.95 -2.11
N GLY A 80 17.57 3.67 -2.33
CA GLY A 80 17.87 2.75 -1.22
C GLY A 80 16.70 2.57 -0.26
N TRP A 81 15.49 2.97 -0.67
CA TRP A 81 14.30 2.95 0.18
C TRP A 81 13.75 1.53 0.35
N ALA A 82 13.19 1.24 1.52
CA ALA A 82 12.37 0.06 1.77
C ALA A 82 11.30 0.39 2.81
N PRO A 83 10.08 -0.19 2.70
CA PRO A 83 9.04 0.06 3.69
C PRO A 83 9.45 -0.56 5.03
N ARG A 84 9.30 0.19 6.12
CA ARG A 84 9.36 -0.33 7.48
C ARG A 84 8.19 -1.26 7.76
N TYR A 85 7.02 -0.94 7.19
CA TYR A 85 5.79 -1.73 7.29
C TYR A 85 5.55 -2.46 5.97
N ALA A 86 6.12 -3.66 5.84
CA ALA A 86 6.11 -4.44 4.61
C ALA A 86 4.72 -4.91 4.14
N ASP A 87 3.71 -4.82 5.00
CA ASP A 87 2.31 -5.07 4.66
C ASP A 87 1.34 -4.22 5.52
N TYR A 88 0.10 -4.11 5.06
CA TYR A 88 -0.97 -3.42 5.79
C TYR A 88 -1.22 -3.93 7.22
N ARG A 89 -0.91 -5.20 7.52
CA ARG A 89 -1.13 -5.76 8.87
C ARG A 89 -0.06 -5.27 9.85
N SER A 90 1.18 -5.13 9.37
CA SER A 90 2.29 -4.58 10.13
C SER A 90 2.07 -3.09 10.43
N GLY A 91 1.57 -2.32 9.47
CA GLY A 91 1.22 -0.91 9.68
C GLY A 91 0.09 -0.74 10.70
N TRP A 92 -1.00 -1.50 10.56
CA TRP A 92 -2.15 -1.42 11.48
C TRP A 92 -1.84 -1.83 12.91
N ARG A 93 -0.85 -2.69 13.15
CA ARG A 93 -0.42 -3.07 14.51
C ARG A 93 0.40 -1.97 15.20
N ALA A 94 0.92 -1.02 14.45
CA ALA A 94 1.77 0.06 14.96
C ALA A 94 1.01 1.38 15.18
N ALA A 95 -0.24 1.45 14.72
CA ALA A 95 -1.17 2.57 14.92
C ALA A 95 -2.09 2.31 16.12
#